data_AF-A0A815TMZ7-F1
#
_entry.id   AF-A0A815TMZ7-F1
#
_cell.length_a   1.000
_cell.length_b   1.000
_cell.length_c   1.000
_cell.angle_alpha   90.00
_cell.angle_beta   90.00
_cell.angle_gamma   90.00
#
_symmetry.space_group_name_H-M   'P 1'
#
loop_
_entity.id
_entity.type
_entity.pdbx_description
1 polymer ?
#
loop_
_entity_poly.entity_id
_entity_poly.type
_entity_poly.pdbx_seq_one_letter_code
_entity_poly.pdbx_strand_id
1 'polypeptide(L)'
;PAEPRIFETIFSPENQYAFVCIGVSKSKSATNSYKFAGINFETEKIENLDGASLLSDVSHVIQHEKDADTVLICQGNHINIVNFQGKPSTNRQTLSELYFDCEVQSLVCLQDSVLAFHEHGMQGRSLKDNEIIQEVFDETRSFRVIGSDRMIVLQSRPANLSQSSSALITTPSDLHILMGHENT
;
A
#
# COMPACT_ATOMS: atom_id res chain seq x y z
N PRO A 1 8.69 18.75 16.41
CA PRO A 1 7.85 17.54 16.37
C PRO A 1 7.79 17.01 14.93
N ALA A 2 8.04 15.73 14.70
CA ALA A 2 7.81 15.14 13.39
C ALA A 2 6.30 15.11 13.10
N GLU A 3 5.89 15.46 11.88
CA GLU A 3 4.49 15.32 11.48
C GLU A 3 4.08 13.83 11.52
N PRO A 4 2.88 13.49 12.03
CA PRO A 4 2.43 12.11 12.05
C PRO A 4 2.22 11.63 10.60
N ARG A 5 2.84 10.49 10.27
CA ARG A 5 2.63 9.82 8.98
C ARG A 5 1.21 9.25 8.96
N ILE A 6 0.33 9.86 8.17
CA ILE A 6 -0.97 9.27 7.86
C ILE A 6 -0.72 8.16 6.85
N PHE A 7 -1.23 6.97 7.16
CA PHE A 7 -1.15 5.84 6.23
C PHE A 7 -2.38 5.78 5.33
N GLU A 8 -3.58 5.72 5.92
CA GLU A 8 -4.82 5.50 5.17
C GLU A 8 -6.04 6.01 5.95
N THR A 9 -7.08 6.41 5.23
CA THR A 9 -8.41 6.65 5.81
C THR A 9 -9.29 5.45 5.52
N ILE A 10 -9.64 4.72 6.58
CA ILE A 10 -10.31 3.43 6.53
C ILE A 10 -11.81 3.61 6.79
N PHE A 11 -12.65 3.10 5.89
CA PHE A 11 -14.11 3.19 5.96
C PHE A 11 -14.74 1.83 6.25
N SER A 12 -15.22 1.62 7.48
CA SER A 12 -16.00 0.42 7.82
C SER A 12 -17.46 0.56 7.34
N PRO A 13 -18.04 -0.45 6.67
CA PRO A 13 -19.46 -0.47 6.33
C PRO A 13 -20.39 -0.37 7.54
N GLU A 14 -19.90 -0.75 8.73
CA GLU A 14 -20.68 -0.73 9.97
C GLU A 14 -20.67 0.64 10.67
N ASN A 15 -19.77 1.55 10.29
CA ASN A 15 -19.60 2.84 10.94
C ASN A 15 -20.10 4.00 10.07
N GLN A 16 -20.51 5.09 10.70
CA GLN A 16 -20.91 6.30 9.98
C GLN A 16 -19.70 7.14 9.57
N TYR A 17 -18.64 7.11 10.38
CA TYR A 17 -17.43 7.91 10.17
C TYR A 17 -16.18 7.05 9.98
N ALA A 18 -15.18 7.62 9.32
CA ALA A 18 -13.93 6.95 8.99
C ALA A 18 -12.98 6.83 10.18
N PHE A 19 -12.03 5.90 10.07
CA PHE A 19 -10.87 5.79 10.94
C PHE A 19 -9.62 6.25 10.20
N VAL A 20 -8.89 7.22 10.74
CA VAL A 20 -7.62 7.68 10.16
C VAL A 20 -6.48 6.89 10.78
N CYS A 21 -5.93 5.96 10.00
CA CYS A 21 -4.81 5.12 10.41
C CYS A 21 -3.50 5.90 10.32
N ILE A 22 -2.82 6.02 11.46
CA ILE A 22 -1.50 6.68 11.58
C ILE A 22 -0.42 5.74 12.10
N GLY A 23 -0.76 4.47 12.33
CA GLY A 23 0.18 3.45 12.80
C GLY A 23 -0.44 2.06 12.81
N VAL A 24 0.43 1.05 12.80
CA VAL A 24 0.04 -0.36 12.92
C VAL A 24 0.93 -1.00 13.97
N SER A 25 0.38 -1.86 14.81
CA SER A 25 1.13 -2.70 15.75
C SER A 25 0.73 -4.17 15.62
N LYS A 26 1.60 -5.09 16.02
CA LYS A 26 1.25 -6.52 16.06
C LYS A 26 0.51 -6.84 17.37
N SER A 27 -0.57 -7.61 17.27
CA SER A 27 -1.31 -8.07 18.45
C SER A 27 -0.48 -9.09 19.23
N LYS A 28 -0.41 -8.92 20.57
CA LYS A 28 0.29 -9.86 21.45
C LYS A 28 -0.51 -11.14 21.71
N SER A 29 -1.84 -11.11 21.49
CA SER A 29 -2.76 -12.18 21.89
C SER A 29 -3.17 -13.12 20.76
N ALA A 30 -2.89 -12.77 19.50
CA ALA A 30 -3.33 -13.54 18.34
C ALA A 30 -2.25 -13.55 17.26
N THR A 31 -1.96 -14.75 16.74
CA THR A 31 -1.00 -14.96 15.65
C THR A 31 -1.45 -14.21 14.40
N ASN A 32 -0.50 -13.55 13.72
CA ASN A 32 -0.72 -12.78 12.48
C ASN A 32 -1.87 -11.78 12.53
N SER A 33 -2.18 -11.27 13.74
CA SER A 33 -3.17 -10.22 13.91
C SER A 33 -2.48 -8.88 14.18
N TYR A 34 -3.06 -7.83 13.64
CA TYR A 34 -2.59 -6.46 13.71
C TYR A 34 -3.58 -5.59 14.48
N LYS A 35 -3.15 -4.41 14.91
CA LYS A 35 -4.00 -3.37 15.48
C LYS A 35 -3.67 -2.05 14.80
N PHE A 36 -4.71 -1.41 14.27
CA PHE A 36 -4.60 -0.07 13.72
C PHE A 36 -4.64 0.96 14.84
N ALA A 37 -3.70 1.90 14.81
CA ALA A 37 -3.59 3.02 15.72
C ALA A 37 -3.90 4.31 14.94
N GLY A 38 -4.72 5.18 15.52
CA GLY A 38 -5.34 6.23 14.73
C GLY A 38 -6.40 7.02 15.45
N ILE A 39 -7.04 7.89 14.67
CA ILE A 39 -8.16 8.72 15.11
C ILE A 39 -9.43 8.04 14.63
N ASN A 40 -10.29 7.66 15.57
CA ASN A 40 -11.61 7.14 15.27
C ASN A 40 -12.62 8.27 15.38
N PHE A 41 -13.19 8.71 14.25
CA PHE A 41 -14.20 9.77 14.23
C PHE A 41 -15.57 9.31 14.72
N GLU A 42 -15.83 8.00 14.77
CA GLU A 42 -17.07 7.46 15.36
C GLU A 42 -17.07 7.63 16.89
N THR A 43 -15.91 7.41 17.52
CA THR A 43 -15.77 7.51 18.99
C THR A 43 -15.18 8.84 19.45
N GLU A 44 -14.80 9.71 18.51
CA GLU A 44 -14.06 10.97 18.71
C GLU A 44 -12.79 10.81 19.56
N LYS A 45 -12.11 9.66 19.42
CA LYS A 45 -10.94 9.30 20.24
C LYS A 45 -9.74 8.87 19.42
N ILE A 46 -8.58 9.04 20.02
CA ILE A 46 -7.34 8.40 19.58
C ILE A 46 -7.32 6.99 20.16
N GLU A 47 -7.16 5.99 19.30
CA GLU A 47 -7.13 4.58 19.67
C GLU A 47 -5.74 3.97 19.43
N ASN A 48 -5.34 3.05 20.31
CA ASN A 48 -4.16 2.20 20.17
C ASN A 48 -2.80 2.92 19.96
N LEU A 49 -2.66 4.20 20.29
CA LEU A 49 -1.36 4.90 20.29
C LEU A 49 -0.60 4.73 21.61
N ASP A 50 -1.29 4.77 22.75
CA ASP A 50 -0.64 4.76 24.07
C ASP A 50 -0.03 3.38 24.37
N GLY A 51 1.30 3.34 24.54
CA GLY A 51 2.04 2.12 24.88
C GLY A 51 2.12 1.07 23.77
N ALA A 52 1.65 1.38 22.56
CA ALA A 52 1.78 0.49 21.42
C ALA A 52 3.21 0.53 20.85
N SER A 53 3.82 -0.65 20.68
CA SER A 53 5.04 -0.79 19.90
C SER A 53 4.66 -0.78 18.42
N LEU A 54 4.49 0.42 17.87
CA LEU A 54 4.19 0.59 16.44
C LEU A 54 5.31 -0.02 15.60
N LEU A 55 4.91 -0.66 14.50
CA LEU A 55 5.81 -1.29 13.55
C LEU A 55 6.46 -0.19 12.71
N SER A 56 7.78 -0.04 12.85
CA SER A 56 8.55 0.98 12.12
C SER A 56 8.78 0.65 10.65
N ASP A 57 8.59 -0.61 10.27
CA ASP A 57 8.83 -1.16 8.94
C ASP A 57 7.57 -1.15 8.04
N VAL A 58 6.43 -0.67 8.56
CA VAL A 58 5.21 -0.51 7.76
C VAL A 58 5.38 0.68 6.82
N SER A 59 5.33 0.41 5.52
CA SER A 59 5.48 1.42 4.47
C SER A 59 4.13 1.90 3.94
N HIS A 60 3.14 1.02 3.86
CA HIS A 60 1.82 1.35 3.30
C HIS A 60 0.71 0.61 4.05
N VAL A 61 -0.43 1.28 4.19
CA VAL A 61 -1.72 0.66 4.52
C VAL A 61 -2.67 1.08 3.41
N ILE A 62 -3.41 0.15 2.84
CA ILE A 62 -4.35 0.42 1.74
C ILE A 62 -5.65 -0.32 1.99
N GLN A 63 -6.78 0.36 1.89
CA GLN A 63 -8.09 -0.29 1.91
C GLN A 63 -8.45 -0.84 0.52
N HIS A 64 -8.97 -2.06 0.45
CA HIS A 64 -9.40 -2.67 -0.80
C HIS A 64 -10.77 -2.11 -1.22
N GLU A 65 -10.84 -1.43 -2.37
CA GLU A 65 -12.06 -0.69 -2.76
C GLU A 65 -13.29 -1.57 -3.00
N LYS A 66 -13.10 -2.81 -3.49
CA LYS A 66 -14.21 -3.74 -3.80
C LYS A 66 -14.59 -4.68 -2.67
N ASP A 67 -13.73 -4.79 -1.66
CA ASP A 67 -13.90 -5.65 -0.49
C ASP A 67 -13.60 -4.74 0.69
N ALA A 68 -14.58 -3.91 1.04
CA ALA A 68 -14.39 -2.80 1.96
C ALA A 68 -13.74 -3.30 3.25
N ASP A 69 -14.14 -4.47 3.74
CA ASP A 69 -13.64 -5.10 4.96
C ASP A 69 -12.16 -5.48 4.93
N THR A 70 -11.50 -5.43 3.77
CA THR A 70 -10.12 -5.85 3.57
C THR A 70 -9.15 -4.67 3.52
N VAL A 71 -8.05 -4.81 4.26
CA VAL A 71 -6.96 -3.85 4.38
C VAL A 71 -5.62 -4.56 4.16
N LEU A 72 -4.77 -3.95 3.34
CA LEU A 72 -3.43 -4.43 3.02
C LEU A 72 -2.42 -3.66 3.86
N ILE A 73 -1.50 -4.37 4.52
CA ILE A 73 -0.40 -3.80 5.31
C ILE A 73 0.92 -4.23 4.67
N CYS A 74 1.66 -3.27 4.14
CA CYS A 74 2.96 -3.51 3.53
C CYS A 74 4.09 -3.33 4.54
N GLN A 75 4.90 -4.38 4.72
CA GLN A 75 6.13 -4.37 5.51
C GLN A 75 7.29 -4.84 4.63
N GLY A 76 8.11 -3.90 4.16
CA GLY A 76 9.14 -4.19 3.17
C GLY A 76 8.54 -4.75 1.88
N ASN A 77 8.81 -6.01 1.56
CA ASN A 77 8.30 -6.72 0.39
C ASN A 77 7.16 -7.72 0.70
N HIS A 78 6.67 -7.72 1.95
CA HIS A 78 5.60 -8.59 2.40
C HIS A 78 4.31 -7.80 2.62
N ILE A 79 3.21 -8.24 2.00
CA ILE A 79 1.87 -7.68 2.22
C ILE A 79 1.09 -8.64 3.10
N ASN A 80 0.57 -8.14 4.22
CA ASN A 80 -0.42 -8.85 5.02
C ASN A 80 -1.81 -8.34 4.67
N ILE A 81 -2.72 -9.25 4.35
CA ILE A 81 -4.11 -8.96 3.98
C ILE A 81 -4.99 -9.33 5.17
N VAL A 82 -5.57 -8.30 5.79
CA VAL A 82 -6.33 -8.41 7.03
C VAL A 82 -7.69 -7.75 6.88
N ASN A 83 -8.59 -8.04 7.81
CA ASN A 83 -9.81 -7.26 7.94
C ASN A 83 -9.58 -5.98 8.78
N PHE A 84 -10.60 -5.13 8.91
CA PHE A 84 -10.52 -3.94 9.78
C PHE A 84 -10.21 -4.21 11.25
N GLN A 85 -10.52 -5.41 11.75
CA GLN A 85 -10.13 -5.83 13.10
C GLN A 85 -8.66 -6.25 13.18
N GLY A 86 -7.93 -6.18 12.06
CA GLY A 86 -6.54 -6.58 11.91
C GLY A 86 -6.34 -8.09 11.90
N LYS A 87 -7.38 -8.91 11.74
CA LYS A 87 -7.26 -10.37 11.63
C LYS A 87 -7.01 -10.76 10.18
N PRO A 88 -6.24 -11.83 9.88
CA PRO A 88 -6.07 -12.31 8.52
C PRO A 88 -7.41 -12.46 7.80
N SER A 89 -7.48 -11.99 6.55
CA SER A 89 -8.71 -12.13 5.78
C SER A 89 -9.10 -13.60 5.67
N THR A 90 -10.37 -13.90 5.95
CA THR A 90 -10.94 -15.26 5.84
C THR A 90 -11.61 -15.50 4.49
N ASN A 91 -11.52 -14.53 3.57
CA ASN A 91 -12.08 -14.65 2.23
C ASN A 91 -11.33 -15.76 1.49
N ARG A 92 -12.04 -16.85 1.13
CA ARG A 92 -11.42 -18.01 0.48
C ARG A 92 -10.90 -17.72 -0.93
N GLN A 93 -11.25 -16.56 -1.50
CA GLN A 93 -10.82 -16.17 -2.83
C GLN A 93 -9.52 -15.36 -2.83
N THR A 94 -9.08 -14.88 -1.67
CA THR A 94 -7.85 -14.09 -1.52
C THR A 94 -6.92 -14.73 -0.50
N LEU A 95 -5.62 -14.57 -0.70
CA LEU A 95 -4.62 -14.98 0.27
C LEU A 95 -4.59 -14.00 1.45
N SER A 96 -4.10 -14.46 2.60
CA SER A 96 -3.82 -13.59 3.74
C SER A 96 -2.46 -12.90 3.64
N GLU A 97 -1.60 -13.32 2.70
CA GLU A 97 -0.23 -12.84 2.55
C GLU A 97 0.17 -12.84 1.07
N LEU A 98 0.92 -11.80 0.64
CA LEU A 98 1.60 -11.73 -0.66
C LEU A 98 3.07 -11.38 -0.45
N TYR A 99 3.92 -11.85 -1.35
CA TYR A 99 5.37 -11.64 -1.30
C TYR A 99 5.85 -11.12 -2.65
N PHE A 100 6.53 -9.99 -2.66
CA PHE A 100 7.14 -9.42 -3.85
C PHE A 100 8.65 -9.69 -3.88
N ASP A 101 9.22 -9.83 -5.08
CA ASP A 101 10.67 -10.06 -5.26
C ASP A 101 11.46 -8.75 -5.34
N CYS A 102 10.80 -7.61 -5.04
CA CYS A 102 11.35 -6.27 -5.14
C CYS A 102 11.14 -5.47 -3.85
N GLU A 103 11.94 -4.41 -3.68
CA GLU A 103 11.70 -3.43 -2.62
C GLU A 103 10.54 -2.51 -3.03
N VAL A 104 9.45 -2.60 -2.27
CA VAL A 104 8.20 -1.91 -2.57
C VAL A 104 8.30 -0.45 -2.16
N GLN A 105 8.34 0.45 -3.15
CA GLN A 105 8.34 1.90 -2.95
C GLN A 105 6.95 2.51 -2.95
N SER A 106 6.02 1.92 -3.71
CA SER A 106 4.61 2.31 -3.71
C SER A 106 3.74 1.09 -4.04
N LEU A 107 2.49 1.11 -3.59
CA LEU A 107 1.53 0.05 -3.83
C LEU A 107 0.24 0.61 -4.37
N VAL A 108 -0.37 -0.14 -5.28
CA VAL A 108 -1.74 0.08 -5.71
C VAL A 108 -2.50 -1.23 -5.63
N CYS A 109 -3.62 -1.22 -4.92
CA CYS A 109 -4.53 -2.35 -4.84
C CYS A 109 -5.55 -2.24 -5.97
N LEU A 110 -5.64 -3.28 -6.81
CA LEU A 110 -6.67 -3.44 -7.82
C LEU A 110 -7.72 -4.46 -7.32
N GLN A 111 -8.71 -4.77 -8.16
CA GLN A 111 -9.82 -5.66 -7.80
C GLN A 111 -9.38 -7.10 -7.48
N ASP A 112 -8.41 -7.63 -8.23
CA ASP A 112 -7.98 -9.03 -8.16
C ASP A 112 -6.47 -9.20 -7.98
N SER A 113 -5.76 -8.08 -7.86
CA SER A 113 -4.30 -8.02 -7.90
C SER A 113 -3.75 -6.82 -7.16
N VAL A 114 -2.46 -6.86 -6.86
CA VAL A 114 -1.72 -5.76 -6.23
C VAL A 114 -0.52 -5.44 -7.12
N LEU A 115 -0.35 -4.16 -7.45
CA LEU A 115 0.81 -3.65 -8.14
C LEU A 115 1.80 -3.07 -7.12
N ALA A 116 2.99 -3.66 -7.05
CA ALA A 116 4.12 -3.12 -6.30
C ALA A 116 5.07 -2.39 -7.26
N PHE A 117 5.26 -1.10 -7.01
CA PHE A 117 6.18 -0.27 -7.77
C PHE A 117 7.52 -0.22 -7.06
N HIS A 118 8.59 -0.39 -7.83
CA HIS A 118 9.97 -0.26 -7.39
C HIS A 118 10.67 0.75 -8.32
N GLU A 119 11.93 1.08 -8.03
CA GLU A 119 12.63 2.16 -8.75
C GLU A 119 12.61 1.97 -10.27
N HIS A 120 12.84 0.76 -10.76
CA HIS A 120 12.97 0.47 -12.19
C HIS A 120 11.71 -0.11 -12.85
N GLY A 121 10.53 -0.01 -12.21
CA GLY A 121 9.30 -0.51 -12.80
C GLY A 121 8.28 -1.00 -11.78
N MET A 122 7.62 -2.11 -12.08
CA MET A 122 6.58 -2.67 -11.23
C MET A 122 6.39 -4.18 -11.42
N GLN A 123 5.90 -4.82 -10.37
CA GLN A 123 5.46 -6.22 -10.37
C GLN A 123 4.00 -6.26 -9.90
N GLY A 124 3.13 -6.87 -10.70
CA GLY A 124 1.73 -7.14 -10.38
C GLY A 124 1.54 -8.58 -9.97
N ARG A 125 0.93 -8.81 -8.81
CA ARG A 125 0.63 -10.15 -8.29
C ARG A 125 -0.85 -10.36 -8.03
N SER A 126 -1.34 -11.55 -8.35
CA SER A 126 -2.72 -11.98 -8.10
C SER A 126 -2.98 -12.13 -6.60
N LEU A 127 -4.11 -11.59 -6.13
CA LEU A 127 -4.57 -11.74 -4.75
C LEU A 127 -4.94 -13.18 -4.40
N LYS A 128 -5.23 -14.02 -5.40
CA LYS A 128 -5.77 -15.38 -5.21
C LYS A 128 -4.69 -16.44 -4.96
N ASP A 129 -3.57 -16.33 -5.64
CA ASP A 129 -2.52 -17.37 -5.68
C ASP A 129 -1.10 -16.80 -5.63
N ASN A 130 -0.95 -15.47 -5.48
CA ASN A 130 0.34 -14.78 -5.44
C ASN A 130 1.15 -14.93 -6.74
N GLU A 131 0.54 -15.38 -7.85
CA GLU A 131 1.20 -15.47 -9.15
C GLU A 131 1.53 -14.09 -9.70
N ILE A 132 2.71 -13.96 -10.32
CA ILE A 132 3.10 -12.75 -11.04
C ILE A 132 2.28 -12.69 -12.33
N ILE A 133 1.36 -11.74 -12.42
CA ILE A 133 0.49 -11.55 -13.58
C ILE A 133 1.00 -10.45 -14.51
N GLN A 134 1.84 -9.57 -14.01
CA GLN A 134 2.43 -8.47 -14.78
C GLN A 134 3.79 -8.12 -14.21
N GLU A 135 4.75 -7.81 -15.08
CA GLU A 135 6.06 -7.33 -14.67
C GLU A 135 6.60 -6.37 -15.72
N VAL A 136 7.09 -5.23 -15.27
CA VAL A 136 7.76 -4.22 -16.08
C VAL A 136 9.06 -3.87 -15.39
N PHE A 137 10.16 -3.96 -16.13
CA PHE A 137 11.48 -3.68 -15.62
C PHE A 137 12.30 -2.94 -16.69
N ASP A 138 12.78 -1.74 -16.36
CA ASP A 138 13.62 -0.90 -17.21
C ASP A 138 14.66 -0.16 -16.34
N GLU A 139 15.87 -0.71 -16.24
CA GLU A 139 16.99 -0.13 -15.49
C GLU A 139 17.44 1.24 -16.02
N THR A 140 17.09 1.58 -17.26
CA THR A 140 17.47 2.88 -17.84
C THR A 140 16.65 4.02 -17.25
N ARG A 141 15.56 3.72 -16.55
CA ARG A 141 14.61 4.68 -16.00
C ARG A 141 14.33 4.42 -14.51
N SER A 142 14.12 5.50 -13.79
CA SER A 142 13.52 5.50 -12.45
C SER A 142 12.07 5.93 -12.56
N PHE A 143 11.14 5.17 -11.98
CA PHE A 143 9.71 5.41 -11.95
C PHE A 143 9.26 5.80 -10.54
N ARG A 144 8.28 6.69 -10.48
CA ARG A 144 7.62 7.08 -9.23
C ARG A 144 6.13 7.24 -9.45
N VAL A 145 5.33 6.60 -8.62
CA VAL A 145 3.88 6.84 -8.57
C VAL A 145 3.64 8.25 -8.03
N ILE A 146 2.88 9.05 -8.77
CA ILE A 146 2.48 10.41 -8.36
C ILE A 146 0.97 10.54 -8.10
N GLY A 147 0.18 9.54 -8.48
CA GLY A 147 -1.25 9.44 -8.16
C GLY A 147 -1.82 8.09 -8.56
N SER A 148 -2.84 7.62 -7.83
CA SER A 148 -3.44 6.29 -8.02
C SER A 148 -4.94 6.18 -7.75
N ASP A 149 -5.63 7.28 -7.43
CA ASP A 149 -7.05 7.28 -7.02
C ASP A 149 -8.01 6.77 -8.11
N ARG A 150 -7.89 7.29 -9.34
CA ARG A 150 -8.71 6.83 -10.49
C ARG A 150 -7.89 6.26 -11.62
N MET A 151 -6.68 6.79 -11.76
CA MET A 151 -5.72 6.37 -12.75
C MET A 151 -4.37 6.33 -12.06
N ILE A 152 -3.59 5.31 -12.38
CA ILE A 152 -2.23 5.22 -11.89
C ILE A 152 -1.36 6.06 -12.82
N VAL A 153 -0.81 7.13 -12.28
CA VAL A 153 0.06 8.06 -12.99
C VAL A 153 1.48 7.89 -12.48
N LEU A 154 2.40 7.62 -13.40
CA LEU A 154 3.83 7.48 -13.12
C LEU A 154 4.59 8.66 -13.70
N GLN A 155 5.53 9.17 -12.92
CA GLN A 155 6.64 9.96 -13.43
C GLN A 155 7.81 9.03 -13.74
N SER A 156 8.46 9.19 -14.88
CA SER A 156 9.73 8.52 -15.18
C SER A 156 10.85 9.52 -15.49
N ARG A 157 12.08 9.16 -15.12
CA ARG A 157 13.31 9.91 -15.39
C ARG A 157 14.44 8.94 -15.77
N PRO A 158 15.45 9.34 -16.54
CA PRO A 158 16.63 8.50 -16.76
C PRO A 158 17.37 8.19 -15.44
N ALA A 159 17.69 6.93 -15.19
CA ALA A 159 18.25 6.46 -13.92
C ALA A 159 19.65 7.03 -13.60
N ASN A 160 20.45 7.32 -14.63
CA ASN A 160 21.78 7.94 -14.48
C ASN A 160 21.75 9.37 -13.91
N LEU A 161 20.57 9.99 -13.82
CA LEU A 161 20.39 11.38 -13.37
C LEU A 161 19.69 11.49 -12.01
N SER A 162 19.13 10.38 -11.48
CA SER A 162 18.41 10.37 -10.19
C SER A 162 19.32 10.60 -8.98
N GLN A 163 20.64 10.45 -9.13
CA GLN A 163 21.62 10.56 -8.04
C GLN A 163 22.23 11.97 -7.85
N SER A 164 21.90 12.94 -8.71
CA SER A 164 22.43 14.31 -8.66
C SER A 164 21.33 15.32 -8.31
N SER A 165 21.36 15.86 -7.09
CA SER A 165 20.36 16.83 -6.59
C SER A 165 20.25 18.10 -7.44
N SER A 166 21.32 18.47 -8.16
CA SER A 166 21.35 19.61 -9.07
C SER A 166 20.79 19.29 -10.46
N ALA A 167 20.78 18.03 -10.89
CA ALA A 167 20.24 17.61 -12.18
C ALA A 167 18.71 17.45 -12.15
N LEU A 168 18.13 17.14 -10.98
CA LEU A 168 16.68 16.90 -10.81
C LEU A 168 15.78 18.08 -11.23
N ILE A 169 16.32 19.31 -11.27
CA ILE A 169 15.55 20.54 -11.57
C ILE A 169 15.51 20.84 -13.07
N THR A 170 16.43 20.29 -13.87
CA THR A 170 16.58 20.61 -15.31
C THR A 170 16.34 19.43 -16.25
N THR A 171 16.19 18.22 -15.73
CA THR A 171 15.99 17.03 -16.57
C THR A 171 14.53 16.84 -16.95
N PRO A 172 14.21 16.65 -18.24
CA PRO A 172 12.84 16.37 -18.67
C PRO A 172 12.35 15.08 -17.99
N SER A 173 11.10 15.13 -17.51
CA SER A 173 10.43 13.98 -16.89
C SER A 173 9.26 13.60 -17.78
N ASP A 174 9.08 12.31 -18.02
CA ASP A 174 7.93 11.80 -18.78
C ASP A 174 6.82 11.40 -17.81
N LEU A 175 5.57 11.62 -18.21
CA LEU A 175 4.39 11.17 -17.50
C LEU A 175 3.76 10.00 -18.25
N HIS A 176 3.49 8.92 -17.52
CA HIS A 176 2.83 7.71 -18.02
C HIS A 176 1.53 7.50 -17.27
N ILE A 177 0.53 6.99 -17.98
CA ILE A 177 -0.74 6.56 -17.39
C ILE A 177 -0.83 5.06 -17.61
N LEU A 178 -0.92 4.29 -16.52
CA LEU A 178 -1.21 2.87 -16.59
C LEU A 178 -2.72 2.71 -16.68
N MET A 179 -3.19 2.26 -17.85
CA MET A 179 -4.57 1.88 -18.07
C MET A 179 -4.72 0.38 -17.80
N GLY A 180 -5.56 0.00 -16.85
CA GLY A 180 -5.92 -1.40 -16.63
C GLY A 180 -6.86 -1.90 -17.74
N HIS A 181 -6.84 -3.20 -18.01
CA HIS A 181 -7.93 -3.86 -18.72
C HIS A 181 -8.95 -4.31 -17.66
N GLU A 182 -10.03 -3.56 -17.50
CA GLU A 182 -11.18 -4.03 -16.74
C GLU A 182 -11.86 -5.11 -17.59
N ASN A 183 -11.63 -6.39 -17.30
CA ASN A 183 -12.46 -7.44 -17.88
C ASN A 183 -13.87 -7.30 -17.29
N THR A 184 -14.76 -6.70 -18.08
CA THR A 184 -16.22 -6.64 -17.84
C THR A 184 -16.86 -8.01 -17.82
#